data_AF-A0A497N0Z8-F1
#
_entry.id   AF-A0A497N0Z8-F1
#
_cell.length_a   1.000
_cell.length_b   1.000
_cell.length_c   1.000
_cell.angle_alpha   90.00
_cell.angle_beta   90.00
_cell.angle_gamma   90.00
#
_symmetry.space_group_name_H-M   'P 1'
#
loop_
_entity.id
_entity.type
_entity.pdbx_description
1 polymer ?
#
loop_
_entity_poly.entity_id
_entity_poly.type
_entity_poly.pdbx_seq_one_letter_code
_entity_poly.pdbx_strand_id
1 'polypeptide(L)'
;LEAGIKNLRFQIIDTDYKLIENSAMVIVYHPRAAISAGVMCEMVYAKTLAKMVYVYYPYEPSPFFEWYATRIFAEEDDLRNFLIKESKLTGQTPLDIYSS
;
A
#
# COMPACT_ATOMS: atom_id res chain seq x y z
N LEU A 1 27.99 -2.98 -18.63
CA LEU A 1 26.70 -2.27 -18.74
C LEU A 1 25.57 -3.04 -18.06
N GLU A 2 25.36 -4.31 -18.40
CA GLU A 2 24.31 -5.17 -17.80
C GLU A 2 24.40 -5.29 -16.26
N ALA A 3 25.59 -5.48 -15.71
CA ALA A 3 25.79 -5.53 -14.25
C ALA A 3 25.39 -4.23 -13.53
N GLY A 4 25.60 -3.07 -14.17
CA GLY A 4 25.22 -1.77 -13.61
C GLY A 4 23.70 -1.57 -13.57
N ILE A 5 22.99 -1.98 -14.63
CA ILE A 5 21.53 -1.93 -14.68
C ILE A 5 20.91 -2.88 -13.65
N LYS A 6 21.49 -4.07 -13.49
CA LYS A 6 21.05 -5.05 -12.49
C LYS A 6 21.19 -4.50 -11.07
N ASN A 7 22.31 -3.85 -10.76
CA ASN A 7 22.54 -3.24 -9.44
C ASN A 7 21.53 -2.13 -9.12
N LEU A 8 21.19 -1.28 -10.10
CA LEU A 8 20.18 -0.25 -9.91
C LEU A 8 18.79 -0.84 -9.61
N ARG A 9 18.40 -1.93 -10.30
CA ARG A 9 17.11 -2.60 -10.04
C ARG A 9 17.02 -3.19 -8.64
N PHE A 10 18.11 -3.75 -8.12
CA PHE A 10 18.13 -4.24 -6.74
C PHE A 10 18.06 -3.12 -5.72
N GLN A 11 18.72 -1.99 -5.99
CA GLN A 11 18.63 -0.82 -5.09
C GLN A 11 17.21 -0.28 -5.00
N ILE A 12 16.42 -0.34 -6.08
CA ILE A 12 15.00 0.05 -6.05
C ILE A 12 14.23 -0.87 -5.10
N ILE A 13 14.35 -2.20 -5.28
CA ILE A 13 13.67 -3.19 -4.43
C ILE A 13 14.05 -3.01 -2.95
N ASP A 14 15.35 -2.86 -2.65
CA ASP A 14 15.82 -2.65 -1.28
C ASP A 14 15.29 -1.35 -0.67
N THR A 15 15.13 -0.30 -1.49
CA THR A 15 14.59 0.98 -1.05
C THR A 15 13.10 0.86 -0.72
N ASP A 16 12.33 0.20 -1.58
CA ASP A 16 10.89 0.01 -1.39
C ASP A 16 10.61 -0.79 -0.11
N TYR A 17 11.37 -1.86 0.16
CA TYR A 17 11.26 -2.62 1.40
C TYR A 17 11.63 -1.79 2.63
N LYS A 18 12.68 -0.98 2.59
CA LYS A 18 13.02 -0.07 3.71
C LYS A 18 11.95 0.97 3.97
N LEU A 19 11.28 1.48 2.94
CA LEU A 19 10.15 2.39 3.09
C LEU A 19 8.98 1.69 3.79
N ILE A 20 8.69 0.44 3.42
CA ILE A 20 7.67 -0.37 4.09
C ILE A 20 8.04 -0.59 5.56
N GLU A 21 9.28 -0.98 5.86
CA GLU A 21 9.77 -1.19 7.24
C GLU A 21 9.57 0.04 8.13
N ASN A 22 9.86 1.24 7.61
CA ASN A 22 9.77 2.50 8.37
C ASN A 22 8.38 3.15 8.37
N SER A 23 7.43 2.64 7.57
CA SER A 23 6.05 3.14 7.55
C SER A 23 5.24 2.64 8.76
N ALA A 24 4.21 3.38 9.18
CA ALA A 24 3.25 2.85 10.16
C ALA A 24 2.33 1.79 9.55
N MET A 25 2.07 1.90 8.24
CA MET A 25 1.07 1.15 7.50
C MET A 25 1.34 1.27 6.00
N VAL A 26 0.75 0.37 5.21
CA VAL A 26 0.86 0.39 3.75
C VAL A 26 -0.52 0.67 3.13
N ILE A 27 -0.54 1.56 2.14
CA ILE A 27 -1.72 1.90 1.37
C ILE A 27 -1.46 1.51 -0.08
N VAL A 28 -2.26 0.59 -0.61
CA VAL A 28 -2.18 0.13 -2.00
C VAL A 28 -3.27 0.84 -2.80
N TYR A 29 -2.85 1.71 -3.70
CA TYR A 29 -3.76 2.39 -4.62
C TYR A 29 -3.68 1.73 -5.99
N HIS A 30 -4.66 0.89 -6.34
CA HIS A 30 -4.58 0.05 -7.54
C HIS A 30 -5.87 0.10 -8.39
N PRO A 31 -6.09 1.18 -9.18
CA PRO A 31 -7.28 1.34 -10.02
C PRO A 31 -7.19 0.56 -11.36
N ARG A 32 -6.52 -0.60 -11.39
CA ARG A 32 -6.37 -1.42 -12.60
C ARG A 32 -6.67 -2.89 -12.31
N ALA A 33 -7.46 -3.55 -13.15
CA ALA A 33 -7.82 -4.96 -12.96
C ALA A 33 -6.61 -5.91 -12.93
N ALA A 34 -5.55 -5.58 -13.69
CA ALA A 34 -4.32 -6.36 -13.68
C ALA A 34 -3.45 -5.94 -12.48
N ILE A 35 -3.36 -6.81 -11.47
CA ILE A 35 -2.48 -6.63 -10.31
C ILE A 35 -1.04 -6.92 -10.72
N SER A 36 -0.12 -6.04 -10.34
CA SER A 36 1.30 -6.24 -10.62
C SER A 36 1.93 -7.19 -9.61
N ALA A 37 2.91 -7.98 -10.06
CA ALA A 37 3.67 -8.86 -9.16
C ALA A 37 4.41 -8.05 -8.07
N GLY A 38 4.85 -6.81 -8.38
CA GLY A 38 5.49 -5.92 -7.42
C GLY A 38 4.57 -5.56 -6.25
N VAL A 39 3.34 -5.14 -6.54
CA VAL A 39 2.33 -4.81 -5.52
C VAL A 39 2.06 -6.02 -4.62
N MET A 40 1.93 -7.22 -5.20
CA MET A 40 1.77 -8.43 -4.40
C MET A 40 2.97 -8.68 -3.47
N CYS A 41 4.20 -8.53 -3.95
CA CYS A 41 5.40 -8.69 -3.12
C CYS A 41 5.43 -7.69 -1.96
N GLU A 42 5.09 -6.43 -2.22
CA GLU A 42 5.03 -5.39 -1.19
C GLU A 42 3.94 -5.67 -0.14
N MET A 43 2.76 -6.11 -0.57
CA MET A 43 1.68 -6.51 0.33
C MET A 43 2.07 -7.70 1.21
N VAL A 44 2.68 -8.73 0.62
CA VAL A 44 3.18 -9.90 1.35
C VAL A 44 4.19 -9.46 2.40
N TYR A 45 5.17 -8.64 2.00
CA TYR A 45 6.22 -8.17 2.89
C TYR A 45 5.66 -7.33 4.04
N ALA A 46 4.75 -6.39 3.76
CA ALA A 46 4.05 -5.61 4.79
C ALA A 46 3.30 -6.50 5.79
N LYS A 47 2.62 -7.55 5.29
CA LYS A 47 1.94 -8.53 6.14
C LYS A 47 2.91 -9.32 7.03
N THR A 48 4.10 -9.69 6.53
CA THR A 48 5.12 -10.37 7.36
C THR A 48 5.64 -9.49 8.51
N LEU A 49 5.55 -8.17 8.36
CA LEU A 49 5.89 -7.19 9.40
C LEU A 49 4.68 -6.83 10.29
N ALA A 50 3.58 -7.57 10.17
CA ALA A 50 2.31 -7.33 10.86
C ALA A 50 1.75 -5.90 10.67
N LYS A 51 2.08 -5.25 9.55
CA LYS A 51 1.57 -3.91 9.21
C LYS A 51 0.15 -4.02 8.65
N MET A 52 -0.64 -2.98 8.90
CA MET A 52 -1.94 -2.84 8.25
C MET A 52 -1.76 -2.51 6.78
N VAL A 53 -2.50 -3.20 5.91
CA VAL A 53 -2.49 -3.02 4.45
C VAL A 53 -3.89 -2.60 4.01
N TYR A 54 -4.07 -1.33 3.67
CA TYR A 54 -5.36 -0.81 3.18
C TYR A 54 -5.30 -0.61 1.67
N VAL A 55 -6.34 -1.03 0.97
CA VAL A 55 -6.29 -1.17 -0.48
C VAL A 55 -7.48 -0.49 -1.12
N TYR A 56 -7.25 0.37 -2.11
CA TYR A 56 -8.27 0.74 -3.07
C TYR A 56 -8.12 -0.13 -4.32
N TYR A 57 -9.17 -0.91 -4.63
CA TYR A 57 -9.23 -1.81 -5.76
C TYR A 57 -10.69 -2.00 -6.21
N PRO A 58 -11.12 -1.38 -7.31
CA PRO A 58 -12.52 -1.35 -7.75
C PRO A 58 -12.94 -2.59 -8.57
N TYR A 59 -12.24 -3.71 -8.42
CA TYR A 59 -12.50 -4.95 -9.17
C TYR A 59 -12.56 -6.15 -8.22
N GLU A 60 -12.95 -7.31 -8.74
CA GLU A 60 -13.01 -8.54 -7.96
C GLU A 60 -11.59 -8.96 -7.50
N PRO A 61 -11.33 -9.00 -6.18
CA PRO A 61 -10.01 -9.39 -5.67
C PRO A 61 -9.82 -10.91 -5.80
N SER A 62 -8.58 -11.32 -6.06
CA SER A 62 -8.23 -12.73 -5.91
C SER A 62 -8.17 -13.11 -4.41
N PRO A 63 -8.34 -14.40 -4.05
CA PRO A 63 -8.21 -14.84 -2.66
C PRO A 63 -6.87 -14.47 -2.00
N PHE A 64 -5.77 -14.46 -2.79
CA PHE A 64 -4.47 -14.02 -2.30
C PHE A 64 -4.43 -12.52 -2.01
N PHE A 65 -5.02 -11.72 -2.89
CA PHE A 65 -5.06 -10.27 -2.72
C PHE A 65 -5.87 -9.89 -1.47
N GLU A 66 -7.03 -10.53 -1.28
CA GLU A 66 -7.87 -10.36 -0.10
C GLU A 66 -7.13 -10.80 1.19
N TRP A 67 -6.44 -11.94 1.16
CA TRP A 67 -5.68 -12.45 2.30
C TRP A 67 -4.60 -11.49 2.81
N TYR A 68 -3.88 -10.84 1.88
CA TYR A 68 -2.81 -9.91 2.24
C TYR A 68 -3.30 -8.50 2.55
N ALA A 69 -4.54 -8.16 2.20
CA ALA A 69 -5.18 -6.92 2.62
C ALA A 69 -5.70 -7.02 4.06
N THR A 70 -5.63 -5.91 4.80
CA THR A 70 -6.39 -5.71 6.05
C THR A 70 -7.81 -5.28 5.71
N ARG A 71 -7.97 -4.40 4.71
CA ARG A 71 -9.27 -3.95 4.22
C ARG A 71 -9.15 -3.48 2.78
N ILE A 72 -10.15 -3.84 1.97
CA ILE A 72 -10.29 -3.41 0.59
C ILE A 72 -11.46 -2.43 0.48
N PHE A 73 -11.26 -1.38 -0.30
CA PHE A 73 -12.24 -0.35 -0.65
C PHE A 73 -12.49 -0.40 -2.15
N ALA A 74 -13.75 -0.53 -2.55
CA ALA A 74 -14.15 -0.50 -3.96
C ALA A 74 -14.30 0.92 -4.49
N GLU A 75 -14.61 1.88 -3.61
CA GLU A 75 -14.73 3.30 -3.93
C GLU A 75 -13.54 4.08 -3.37
N GLU A 76 -13.00 5.00 -4.16
CA GLU A 76 -11.83 5.81 -3.77
C GLU A 76 -12.14 6.72 -2.57
N ASP A 77 -13.35 7.30 -2.56
CA ASP A 77 -13.81 8.16 -1.47
C ASP A 77 -13.91 7.42 -0.13
N ASP A 78 -14.24 6.13 -0.15
CA ASP A 78 -14.31 5.33 1.07
C ASP A 78 -12.92 5.14 1.70
N LEU A 79 -11.90 4.87 0.88
CA LEU A 79 -10.51 4.82 1.35
C LEU A 79 -10.10 6.18 1.92
N ARG A 80 -10.35 7.27 1.18
CA ARG A 80 -9.99 8.62 1.61
C ARG A 80 -10.64 8.99 2.94
N ASN A 81 -11.96 8.81 3.05
CA ASN A 81 -12.73 9.13 4.26
C ASN A 81 -12.28 8.29 5.44
N PHE A 82 -11.96 7.01 5.21
CA PHE A 82 -11.39 6.13 6.21
C PHE A 82 -10.04 6.66 6.73
N LEU A 83 -9.09 6.99 5.84
CA LEU A 83 -7.78 7.50 6.25
C LEU A 83 -7.86 8.84 7.01
N ILE A 84 -8.74 9.75 6.58
CA ILE A 84 -8.99 11.02 7.29
C ILE A 84 -9.49 10.73 8.71
N LYS A 85 -10.45 9.81 8.85
CA LYS A 85 -10.99 9.42 10.16
C LYS A 85 -9.90 8.81 11.05
N GLU A 86 -9.09 7.89 10.53
CA GLU A 86 -8.00 7.27 11.29
C GLU A 86 -6.93 8.29 11.73
N SER A 87 -6.60 9.28 10.88
CA SER A 87 -5.63 10.33 11.24
C SER A 87 -6.05 11.16 12.46
N LYS A 88 -7.36 11.36 12.66
CA LYS A 88 -7.90 12.11 13.82
C LYS A 88 -7.74 11.35 15.13
N LEU A 89 -7.67 10.03 15.08
CA LEU A 89 -7.57 9.16 16.26
C LEU A 89 -6.13 9.05 16.78
N THR A 90 -5.13 9.27 15.91
CA THR A 90 -3.71 9.11 16.27
C THR A 90 -3.06 10.36 16.87
N GLY A 91 -3.78 11.49 16.91
CA GLY A 91 -3.25 12.77 17.42
C GLY A 91 -2.19 13.41 16.54
N GLN A 92 -1.92 12.86 15.35
CA GLN A 92 -1.12 13.49 14.30
C GLN A 92 -1.93 14.60 13.62
N THR A 93 -1.26 15.51 12.89
CA THR A 93 -1.95 16.55 12.10
C THR A 93 -3.02 15.89 11.24
N PRO A 94 -4.30 16.22 11.43
CA PRO A 94 -5.37 15.57 10.69
C PRO A 94 -5.21 15.79 9.18
N LEU A 95 -5.49 14.75 8.39
CA LEU A 95 -5.39 14.81 6.92
C LEU A 95 -6.47 15.71 6.27
N ASP A 96 -7.37 16.30 7.06
CA ASP A 96 -8.41 17.22 6.58
C ASP A 96 -7.88 18.61 6.20
N ILE A 97 -6.60 18.90 6.39
CA ILE A 97 -5.95 20.08 5.78
C ILE A 97 -6.04 20.10 4.24
N TYR A 98 -6.35 18.95 3.62
CA TYR A 98 -6.55 18.82 2.17
C TYR A 98 -8.02 18.71 1.76
N SER A 99 -8.98 18.96 2.66
CA SER A 99 -10.40 19.07 2.28
C SER A 99 -10.67 20.49 1.76
N SER A 100 -10.31 20.73 0.49
CA SER A 100 -10.76 21.90 -0.29
C SER A 100 -11.79 21.47 -1.32
#